data_AF-A0AA51Q8Q1-F1
#
_entry.id   AF-A0AA51Q8Q1-F1
#
_cell.length_a   1.000
_cell.length_b   1.000
_cell.length_c   1.000
_cell.angle_alpha   90.00
_cell.angle_beta   90.00
_cell.angle_gamma   90.00
#
_symmetry.space_group_name_H-M   'P 1'
#
loop_
_entity.id
_entity.type
_entity.pdbx_description
1 polymer ?
#
loop_
_entity_poly.entity_id
_entity_poly.type
_entity_poly.pdbx_seq_one_letter_code
_entity_poly.pdbx_strand_id
1 'polypeptide(L)'
;MRERKRVRELGINIGRFPTGPNNAITDIPGVKVGHETVISEEHDDRGPARTGVTVILPNEDLYNQRLFANSYVINGAGEMTGILQVKEWGIIETPIALTNSMNVGIVSDGIIEYMTRRYPELGNTEDIVLPIVAECDDSFLNNPRGRHVKQEHVLSAINKATYGP
;
A
#
# COMPACT_ATOMS: atom_id res chain seq x y z
N MET A 1 -8.16 -6.12 27.20
CA MET A 1 -8.02 -6.70 25.85
C MET A 1 -7.09 -7.90 25.94
N ARG A 2 -7.34 -8.99 25.19
CA ARG A 2 -6.39 -10.11 25.12
C ARG A 2 -5.12 -9.64 24.39
N GLU A 3 -3.97 -10.15 24.81
CA GLU A 3 -2.70 -9.95 24.09
C GLU A 3 -2.82 -10.46 22.65
N ARG A 4 -2.46 -9.63 21.67
CA ARG A 4 -2.52 -10.00 20.24
C ARG A 4 -1.36 -10.93 19.92
N LYS A 5 -1.66 -12.19 19.65
CA LYS A 5 -0.66 -13.21 19.31
C LYS A 5 -0.52 -13.42 17.81
N ARG A 6 0.71 -13.63 17.35
CA ARG A 6 1.05 -14.13 16.01
C ARG A 6 1.08 -15.66 15.99
N VAL A 7 1.05 -16.24 14.80
CA VAL A 7 0.91 -17.69 14.61
C VAL A 7 1.97 -18.52 15.36
N ARG A 8 3.23 -18.05 15.39
CA ARG A 8 4.34 -18.74 16.08
C ARG A 8 4.26 -18.66 17.61
N GLU A 9 3.67 -17.61 18.16
CA GLU A 9 3.41 -17.46 19.61
C GLU A 9 2.30 -18.40 20.09
N LEU A 10 1.58 -19.03 19.14
CA LEU A 10 0.63 -20.12 19.38
C LEU A 10 1.28 -21.51 19.18
N GLY A 11 2.59 -21.59 18.96
CA GLY A 11 3.33 -22.84 18.75
C GLY A 11 3.29 -23.39 17.32
N ILE A 12 2.70 -22.66 16.37
CA ILE A 12 2.58 -23.11 14.98
C ILE A 12 3.76 -22.56 14.17
N ASN A 13 4.60 -23.46 13.66
CA ASN A 13 5.75 -23.13 12.83
C ASN A 13 5.48 -23.52 11.37
N ILE A 14 5.53 -22.52 10.47
CA ILE A 14 5.34 -22.71 9.03
C ILE A 14 6.70 -22.54 8.33
N GLY A 15 7.01 -23.48 7.43
CA GLY A 15 8.27 -23.49 6.68
C GLY A 15 9.47 -24.01 7.48
N ARG A 16 10.66 -23.95 6.87
CA ARG A 16 11.92 -24.51 7.42
C ARG A 16 12.99 -23.49 7.77
N PHE A 17 12.76 -22.21 7.49
CA PHE A 17 13.74 -21.13 7.70
C PHE A 17 13.38 -20.29 8.94
N PRO A 18 14.39 -19.74 9.64
CA PRO A 18 14.16 -18.78 10.71
C PRO A 18 13.57 -17.48 10.14
N THR A 19 12.87 -16.73 10.99
CA THR A 19 12.35 -15.40 10.65
C THR A 19 13.41 -14.34 10.94
N GLY A 20 13.24 -13.14 10.38
CA GLY A 20 13.94 -11.95 10.87
C GLY A 20 13.50 -11.57 12.29
N PRO A 21 14.15 -10.56 12.90
CA PRO A 21 13.89 -10.12 14.28
C PRO A 21 12.43 -9.74 14.53
N ASN A 22 11.81 -9.03 13.58
CA ASN A 22 10.42 -8.62 13.70
C ASN A 22 9.45 -9.61 13.07
N ASN A 23 9.93 -10.59 12.29
CA ASN A 23 9.11 -11.49 11.48
C ASN A 23 8.07 -10.68 10.67
N ALA A 24 8.57 -9.64 9.99
CA ALA A 24 7.81 -8.68 9.20
C ALA A 24 8.60 -8.23 7.97
N ILE A 25 7.93 -7.64 6.98
CA ILE A 25 8.60 -7.15 5.76
C ILE A 25 9.64 -6.05 6.05
N THR A 26 9.45 -5.31 7.15
CA THR A 26 10.37 -4.25 7.63
C THR A 26 11.67 -4.80 8.21
N ASP A 27 11.85 -6.13 8.29
CA ASP A 27 13.18 -6.72 8.52
C ASP A 27 14.13 -6.54 7.33
N ILE A 28 13.60 -6.18 6.14
CA ILE A 28 14.41 -5.78 4.99
C ILE A 28 14.86 -4.33 5.19
N PRO A 29 16.17 -4.03 5.21
CA PRO A 29 16.66 -2.68 5.44
C PRO A 29 16.10 -1.66 4.45
N GLY A 30 15.68 -0.50 4.95
CA GLY A 30 15.09 0.58 4.13
C GLY A 30 13.57 0.44 3.91
N VAL A 31 12.99 -0.75 4.08
CA VAL A 31 11.54 -0.94 3.91
C VAL A 31 10.77 -0.37 5.09
N LYS A 32 9.83 0.54 4.81
CA LYS A 32 8.87 1.07 5.79
C LYS A 32 7.44 0.68 5.41
N VAL A 33 6.58 0.52 6.40
CA VAL A 33 5.14 0.27 6.21
C VAL A 33 4.34 1.25 7.04
N GLY A 34 3.30 1.82 6.45
CA GLY A 34 2.38 2.74 7.10
C GLY A 34 0.93 2.40 6.79
N HIS A 35 0.04 2.75 7.72
CA HIS A 35 -1.37 2.43 7.63
C HIS A 35 -2.24 3.66 7.96
N GLU A 36 -3.31 3.84 7.20
CA GLU A 36 -4.45 4.65 7.58
C GLU A 36 -5.69 3.76 7.65
N THR A 37 -6.34 3.74 8.81
CA THR A 37 -7.52 2.91 9.07
C THR A 37 -8.74 3.80 9.17
N VAL A 38 -9.73 3.59 8.31
CA VAL A 38 -10.95 4.40 8.22
C VAL A 38 -12.12 3.58 8.72
N ILE A 39 -12.57 3.90 9.94
CA ILE A 39 -13.70 3.25 10.60
C ILE A 39 -14.74 4.31 10.96
N SER A 40 -15.96 4.12 10.46
CA SER A 40 -17.14 4.91 10.83
C SER A 40 -18.33 3.98 11.02
N GLU A 41 -19.06 4.18 12.12
CA GLU A 41 -20.28 3.44 12.48
C GLU A 41 -21.55 4.06 11.87
N GLU A 42 -21.41 5.12 11.09
CA GLU A 42 -22.56 5.77 10.44
C GLU A 42 -23.15 4.85 9.38
N HIS A 43 -24.41 4.45 9.57
CA HIS A 43 -25.14 3.58 8.65
C HIS A 43 -26.11 4.40 7.79
N ASP A 44 -25.58 5.36 7.04
CA ASP A 44 -26.32 6.09 6.00
C ASP A 44 -26.25 5.36 4.64
N ASP A 45 -26.64 6.02 3.55
CA ASP A 45 -26.56 5.44 2.20
C ASP A 45 -25.12 5.18 1.72
N ARG A 46 -24.13 5.67 2.46
CA ARG A 46 -22.71 5.62 2.13
C ARG A 46 -21.87 4.83 3.11
N GLY A 47 -22.29 4.63 4.35
CA GLY A 47 -21.59 3.84 5.37
C GLY A 47 -22.20 2.45 5.64
N PRO A 48 -21.66 1.67 6.58
CA PRO A 48 -20.53 2.00 7.45
C PRO A 48 -19.19 1.98 6.71
N ALA A 49 -18.20 2.68 7.26
CA ALA A 49 -16.83 2.61 6.76
C ALA A 49 -16.03 1.56 7.55
N ARG A 50 -15.41 0.61 6.85
CA ARG A 50 -14.46 -0.38 7.40
C ARG A 50 -13.34 -0.64 6.39
N THR A 51 -12.59 0.40 6.10
CA THR A 51 -11.62 0.38 5.00
C THR A 51 -10.32 1.08 5.40
N GLY A 52 -9.41 1.32 4.45
CA GLY A 52 -8.15 1.98 4.73
C GLY A 52 -7.20 2.02 3.55
N VAL A 53 -5.98 2.46 3.85
CA VAL A 53 -4.83 2.45 2.96
C VAL A 53 -3.64 1.88 3.72
N THR A 54 -2.94 0.93 3.12
CA THR A 54 -1.60 0.53 3.56
C THR A 54 -0.61 0.98 2.52
N VAL A 55 0.50 1.58 2.94
CA VAL A 55 1.58 1.98 2.05
C VAL A 55 2.87 1.28 2.46
N ILE A 56 3.59 0.76 1.47
CA ILE A 56 4.91 0.19 1.60
C ILE A 56 5.87 1.10 0.84
N LEU A 57 6.91 1.57 1.54
CA LEU A 57 8.02 2.32 0.96
C LEU A 57 9.21 1.39 0.85
N PRO A 58 9.58 0.91 -0.35
CA PRO A 58 10.72 0.01 -0.51
C PRO A 58 12.07 0.60 -0.09
N ASN A 59 12.24 1.92 -0.20
CA ASN A 59 13.40 2.68 0.29
C ASN A 59 13.01 4.14 0.57
N GLU A 60 13.98 4.99 0.92
CA GLU A 60 13.73 6.40 1.23
C GLU A 60 13.66 7.31 -0.02
N ASP A 61 14.25 6.93 -1.14
CA ASP A 61 14.31 7.73 -2.37
C ASP A 61 13.96 6.90 -3.62
N LEU A 62 12.66 6.64 -3.79
CA LEU A 62 12.16 5.67 -4.79
C LEU A 62 12.37 6.12 -6.22
N TYR A 63 12.30 7.42 -6.49
CA TYR A 63 12.40 7.93 -7.86
C TYR A 63 13.86 7.98 -8.35
N ASN A 64 14.78 8.46 -7.51
CA ASN A 64 16.19 8.53 -7.89
C ASN A 64 16.96 7.23 -7.66
N GLN A 65 16.50 6.40 -6.71
CA GLN A 65 17.09 5.09 -6.39
C GLN A 65 16.10 3.95 -6.66
N ARG A 66 15.66 3.86 -7.91
CA ARG A 66 14.73 2.82 -8.39
C ARG A 66 15.25 1.43 -8.06
N LEU A 67 14.35 0.53 -7.69
CA LEU A 67 14.68 -0.86 -7.37
C LEU A 67 14.15 -1.80 -8.44
N PHE A 68 14.81 -2.95 -8.63
CA PHE A 68 14.28 -3.99 -9.50
C PHE A 68 13.00 -4.60 -8.90
N ALA A 69 12.00 -4.82 -9.73
CA ALA A 69 10.71 -5.37 -9.35
C ALA A 69 10.14 -6.29 -10.44
N ASN A 70 9.22 -7.16 -10.03
CA ASN A 70 8.44 -7.99 -10.94
C ASN A 70 7.07 -8.27 -10.32
N SER A 71 6.13 -8.75 -11.13
CA SER A 71 4.79 -9.15 -10.70
C SER A 71 4.36 -10.46 -11.34
N TYR A 72 3.48 -11.19 -10.66
CA TYR A 72 2.87 -12.41 -11.17
C TYR A 72 1.38 -12.43 -10.86
N VAL A 73 0.57 -12.79 -11.85
CA VAL A 73 -0.89 -12.87 -11.73
C VAL A 73 -1.28 -14.34 -11.64
N ILE A 74 -1.71 -14.79 -10.46
CA ILE A 74 -2.24 -16.14 -10.25
C ILE A 74 -3.66 -16.22 -10.84
N ASN A 75 -4.51 -15.26 -10.49
CA ASN A 75 -5.85 -15.04 -11.05
C ASN A 75 -6.07 -13.53 -11.18
N GLY A 76 -6.58 -13.08 -12.33
CA GLY A 76 -6.67 -11.67 -12.68
C GLY A 76 -8.00 -10.98 -12.35
N ALA A 77 -8.83 -11.57 -11.48
CA ALA A 77 -10.08 -10.93 -11.04
C ALA A 77 -9.80 -9.90 -9.93
N GLY A 78 -9.09 -8.82 -10.28
CA GLY A 78 -8.73 -7.71 -9.40
C GLY A 78 -7.92 -6.65 -10.15
N GLU A 79 -7.45 -5.62 -9.45
CA GLU A 79 -6.70 -4.50 -10.04
C GLU A 79 -5.34 -4.28 -9.36
N MET A 80 -4.34 -3.96 -10.18
CA MET A 80 -3.02 -3.47 -9.74
C MET A 80 -2.49 -2.49 -10.77
N THR A 81 -2.60 -1.19 -10.49
CA THR A 81 -2.05 -0.17 -11.39
C THR A 81 -0.53 -0.25 -11.46
N GLY A 82 0.07 0.28 -12.52
CA GLY A 82 1.53 0.27 -12.71
C GLY A 82 2.12 -1.11 -13.05
N ILE A 83 1.35 -2.19 -12.99
CA ILE A 83 1.85 -3.56 -13.23
C ILE A 83 2.48 -3.75 -14.61
N LEU A 84 1.96 -3.07 -15.64
CA LEU A 84 2.51 -3.13 -17.00
C LEU A 84 3.92 -2.51 -17.05
N GLN A 85 4.12 -1.36 -16.38
CA GLN A 85 5.42 -0.72 -16.29
C GLN A 85 6.42 -1.60 -15.53
N VAL A 86 5.99 -2.19 -14.41
CA VAL A 86 6.83 -3.12 -13.64
C VAL A 86 7.27 -4.30 -14.51
N LYS A 87 6.39 -4.84 -15.35
CA LYS A 87 6.74 -5.96 -16.24
C LYS A 87 7.64 -5.57 -17.40
N GLU A 88 7.44 -4.37 -17.96
CA GLU A 88 8.19 -3.91 -19.12
C GLU A 88 9.58 -3.39 -18.73
N TRP A 89 9.65 -2.56 -17.69
CA TRP A 89 10.89 -1.91 -17.27
C TRP A 89 11.61 -2.65 -16.14
N GLY A 90 10.95 -3.58 -15.45
CA GLY A 90 11.54 -4.37 -14.37
C GLY A 90 11.88 -3.55 -13.13
N ILE A 91 11.22 -2.40 -12.92
CA ILE A 91 11.54 -1.45 -11.85
C ILE A 91 10.29 -1.03 -11.05
N ILE A 92 10.55 -0.51 -9.85
CA ILE A 92 9.61 0.24 -9.03
C ILE A 92 10.18 1.63 -8.71
N GLU A 93 9.34 2.65 -8.88
CA GLU A 93 9.71 4.06 -8.72
C GLU A 93 8.72 4.89 -7.90
N THR A 94 7.65 4.25 -7.39
CA THR A 94 6.64 4.85 -6.51
C THR A 94 6.42 3.98 -5.28
N PRO A 95 5.82 4.51 -4.21
CA PRO A 95 5.29 3.68 -3.12
C PRO A 95 4.33 2.61 -3.65
N ILE A 96 4.27 1.45 -2.98
CA ILE A 96 3.21 0.47 -3.21
C ILE A 96 2.08 0.80 -2.26
N ALA A 97 0.87 1.05 -2.75
CA ALA A 97 -0.30 1.21 -1.90
C ALA A 97 -1.31 0.07 -2.08
N LEU A 98 -1.96 -0.29 -0.99
CA LEU A 98 -3.01 -1.29 -0.91
C LEU A 98 -4.27 -0.65 -0.33
N THR A 99 -5.42 -0.83 -0.98
CA THR A 99 -6.71 -0.28 -0.54
C THR A 99 -7.86 -1.20 -0.99
N ASN A 100 -9.11 -0.70 -1.04
CA ASN A 100 -10.22 -1.45 -1.62
C ASN A 100 -10.48 -1.13 -3.10
N SER A 101 -11.25 -1.98 -3.76
CA SER A 101 -11.46 -1.94 -5.22
C SER A 101 -11.94 -0.58 -5.73
N MET A 102 -12.90 0.04 -5.04
CA MET A 102 -13.50 1.32 -5.47
C MET A 102 -12.66 2.55 -5.11
N ASN A 103 -11.51 2.37 -4.44
CA ASN A 103 -10.61 3.46 -4.05
C ASN A 103 -9.24 3.41 -4.74
N VAL A 104 -8.97 2.46 -5.65
CA VAL A 104 -7.73 2.42 -6.45
C VAL A 104 -7.41 3.78 -7.08
N GLY A 105 -8.38 4.41 -7.74
CA GLY A 105 -8.17 5.70 -8.41
C GLY A 105 -7.80 6.85 -7.47
N ILE A 106 -8.44 6.96 -6.29
CA ILE A 106 -8.14 8.05 -5.34
C ILE A 106 -6.81 7.83 -4.63
N VAL A 107 -6.41 6.56 -4.44
CA VAL A 107 -5.11 6.22 -3.89
C VAL A 107 -4.00 6.47 -4.90
N SER A 108 -4.24 6.17 -6.19
CA SER A 108 -3.31 6.51 -7.28
C SER A 108 -3.08 8.01 -7.36
N ASP A 109 -4.15 8.81 -7.28
CA ASP A 109 -4.07 10.27 -7.24
C ASP A 109 -3.26 10.77 -6.03
N GLY A 110 -3.47 10.19 -4.84
CA GLY A 110 -2.69 10.52 -3.65
C GLY A 110 -1.20 10.16 -3.74
N ILE A 111 -0.84 9.08 -4.44
CA ILE A 111 0.56 8.77 -4.75
C ILE A 111 1.14 9.82 -5.69
N ILE A 112 0.43 10.22 -6.76
CA ILE A 112 0.90 11.25 -7.69
C ILE A 112 1.18 12.55 -6.94
N GLU A 113 0.25 12.99 -6.09
CA GLU A 113 0.43 14.19 -5.27
C GLU A 113 1.63 14.10 -4.32
N TYR A 114 1.87 12.93 -3.70
CA TYR A 114 3.07 12.72 -2.88
C TYR A 114 4.35 12.83 -3.73
N MET A 115 4.37 12.16 -4.88
CA MET A 115 5.54 12.08 -5.73
C MET A 115 5.90 13.46 -6.31
N THR A 116 4.94 14.21 -6.86
CA THR A 116 5.21 15.54 -7.42
C THR A 116 5.61 16.58 -6.38
N ARG A 117 5.15 16.45 -5.13
CA ARG A 117 5.63 17.28 -4.01
C ARG A 117 7.05 16.94 -3.59
N ARG A 118 7.41 15.65 -3.60
CA ARG A 118 8.73 15.17 -3.19
C ARG A 118 9.79 15.39 -4.27
N TYR A 119 9.39 15.31 -5.54
CA TYR A 119 10.22 15.42 -6.73
C TYR A 119 9.61 16.46 -7.69
N PRO A 120 9.85 17.76 -7.45
CA PRO A 120 9.22 18.85 -8.21
C PRO A 120 9.48 18.85 -9.71
N GLU A 121 10.51 18.14 -10.15
CA GLU A 121 10.90 17.95 -11.55
C GLU A 121 10.00 16.97 -12.33
N LEU A 122 9.26 16.09 -11.63
CA LEU A 122 8.39 15.07 -12.23
C LEU A 122 7.29 15.66 -13.12
N GLY A 123 7.18 15.12 -14.33
CA GLY A 123 6.20 15.56 -15.32
C GLY A 123 6.45 16.98 -15.86
N ASN A 124 7.62 17.56 -15.56
CA ASN A 124 8.08 18.82 -16.12
C ASN A 124 9.41 18.62 -16.84
N THR A 125 10.52 18.57 -16.10
CA THR A 125 11.86 18.33 -16.67
C THR A 125 12.28 16.87 -16.61
N GLU A 126 11.64 16.07 -15.77
CA GLU A 126 11.79 14.62 -15.67
C GLU A 126 10.51 13.89 -16.09
N ASP A 127 10.61 12.58 -16.32
CA ASP A 127 9.50 11.73 -16.73
C ASP A 127 8.31 11.72 -15.74
N ILE A 128 7.17 11.24 -16.21
CA ILE A 128 6.01 10.96 -15.37
C ILE A 128 6.22 9.69 -14.52
N VAL A 129 5.39 9.50 -13.50
CA VAL A 129 5.35 8.25 -12.72
C VAL A 129 4.03 7.51 -12.94
N LEU A 130 4.07 6.18 -12.83
CA LEU A 130 2.87 5.33 -12.86
C LEU A 130 2.69 4.68 -11.48
N PRO A 131 1.75 5.16 -10.64
CA PRO A 131 1.54 4.64 -9.30
C PRO A 131 1.24 3.13 -9.27
N ILE A 132 1.77 2.45 -8.26
CA ILE A 132 1.47 1.04 -7.99
C ILE A 132 0.43 0.96 -6.86
N VAL A 133 -0.81 0.70 -7.24
CA VAL A 133 -1.94 0.57 -6.30
C VAL A 133 -2.65 -0.74 -6.56
N ALA A 134 -2.69 -1.61 -5.56
CA ALA A 134 -3.44 -2.86 -5.60
C ALA A 134 -4.60 -2.86 -4.61
N GLU A 135 -5.52 -3.80 -4.77
CA GLU A 135 -6.76 -3.80 -4.01
C GLU A 135 -7.26 -5.19 -3.60
N CYS A 136 -8.16 -5.20 -2.61
CA CYS A 136 -9.06 -6.31 -2.32
C CYS A 136 -10.48 -5.76 -2.08
N ASP A 137 -11.51 -6.52 -2.43
CA ASP A 137 -12.90 -6.16 -2.13
C ASP A 137 -13.22 -6.32 -0.63
N ASP A 138 -13.59 -5.22 0.03
CA ASP A 138 -13.99 -5.16 1.43
C ASP A 138 -15.52 -5.03 1.64
N SER A 139 -16.32 -5.22 0.57
CA SER A 139 -17.77 -4.97 0.52
C SER A 139 -18.61 -5.77 1.50
N PHE A 140 -18.07 -6.84 2.10
CA PHE A 140 -18.77 -7.60 3.13
C PHE A 140 -18.90 -6.81 4.45
N LEU A 141 -17.92 -5.98 4.80
CA LEU A 141 -17.90 -5.21 6.06
C LEU A 141 -17.92 -3.70 5.86
N ASN A 142 -17.55 -3.23 4.68
CA ASN A 142 -17.49 -1.83 4.30
C ASN A 142 -18.58 -1.52 3.27
N ASN A 143 -19.06 -0.28 3.22
CA ASN A 143 -19.84 0.21 2.09
C ASN A 143 -18.90 0.84 1.05
N PRO A 144 -18.51 0.13 -0.02
CA PRO A 144 -17.52 0.63 -0.98
C PRO A 144 -18.05 1.80 -1.82
N ARG A 145 -19.39 1.95 -1.92
CA ARG A 145 -20.02 3.07 -2.61
C ARG A 145 -19.76 4.41 -1.91
N GLY A 146 -19.54 4.39 -0.59
CA GLY A 146 -19.22 5.59 0.19
C GLY A 146 -17.86 6.21 -0.16
N ARG A 147 -16.94 5.42 -0.76
CA ARG A 147 -15.57 5.87 -1.11
C ARG A 147 -14.94 6.70 0.00
N HIS A 148 -14.89 6.10 1.20
CA HIS A 148 -14.45 6.77 2.44
C HIS A 148 -12.94 7.04 2.47
N VAL A 149 -12.14 6.39 1.63
CA VAL A 149 -10.73 6.75 1.43
C VAL A 149 -10.65 8.10 0.71
N LYS A 150 -9.74 8.97 1.15
CA LYS A 150 -9.43 10.29 0.61
C LYS A 150 -7.93 10.39 0.36
N GLN A 151 -7.52 11.37 -0.45
CA GLN A 151 -6.12 11.63 -0.74
C GLN A 151 -5.29 11.83 0.54
N GLU A 152 -5.87 12.52 1.53
CA GLU A 152 -5.27 12.76 2.85
C GLU A 152 -4.93 11.46 3.60
N HIS A 153 -5.74 10.41 3.44
CA HIS A 153 -5.49 9.11 4.05
C HIS A 153 -4.25 8.42 3.45
N VAL A 154 -3.99 8.64 2.16
CA VAL A 154 -2.78 8.14 1.48
C VAL A 154 -1.54 8.86 2.02
N LEU A 155 -1.59 10.19 2.05
CA LEU A 155 -0.49 11.01 2.58
C LEU A 155 -0.22 10.69 4.06
N SER A 156 -1.28 10.50 4.84
CA SER A 156 -1.17 10.08 6.24
C SER A 156 -0.53 8.70 6.37
N ALA A 157 -0.94 7.71 5.57
CA ALA A 157 -0.32 6.38 5.55
C ALA A 157 1.18 6.45 5.17
N ILE A 158 1.56 7.27 4.20
CA ILE A 158 2.97 7.50 3.82
C ILE A 158 3.75 8.13 4.99
N ASN A 159 3.21 9.17 5.62
CA ASN A 159 3.87 9.87 6.72
C ASN A 159 3.99 9.02 7.99
N LYS A 160 3.04 8.10 8.20
CA LYS A 160 3.06 7.11 9.29
C LYS A 160 3.98 5.92 9.00
N ALA A 161 4.55 5.81 7.81
CA ALA A 161 5.36 4.66 7.45
C ALA A 161 6.64 4.58 8.28
N THR A 162 6.83 3.47 8.99
CA THR A 162 7.96 3.25 9.89
C THR A 162 8.61 1.88 9.68
N TYR A 163 9.81 1.74 10.24
CA TYR A 163 10.46 0.44 10.45
C TYR A 163 9.81 -0.29 11.62
N GLY A 164 9.88 -1.61 11.61
CA GLY A 164 9.41 -2.47 12.70
C GLY A 164 7.90 -2.38 12.98
N PRO A 165 7.37 -3.22 13.90
CA PRO A 165 6.04 -3.12 14.49
C PRO A 165 5.98 -2.18 15.71
#